data_AF-A0A417PBM9-F1
#
_entry.id   AF-A0A417PBM9-F1
#
_cell.length_a   1.000
_cell.length_b   1.000
_cell.length_c   1.000
_cell.angle_alpha   90.00
_cell.angle_beta   90.00
_cell.angle_gamma   90.00
#
_symmetry.space_group_name_H-M   'P 1'
#
loop_
_entity.id
_entity.type
_entity.pdbx_description
1 polymer ?
#
loop_
_entity_poly.entity_id
_entity_poly.type
_entity_poly.pdbx_seq_one_letter_code
_entity_poly.pdbx_strand_id
1 'polypeptide(L)'
;MTEELVILVSQELQDLGSDLPKSFCKLFLRRLEALGCPVTEEEESFALAFAARKTEVEILDYCHIDLIPAVLYPLLCDRAAGRYLYDRKQMGKLEVDKLELSGAFSSLTEGDMTVSFSSGTSDSEKLDQLLQMMMASGKEQLKCYRKVKF
;
A
#
# COMPACT_ATOMS: atom_id res chain seq x y z
N MET A 1 14.98 -0.39 8.38
CA MET A 1 15.09 -0.12 6.93
C MET A 1 16.57 -0.07 6.52
N THR A 2 17.02 -0.97 5.64
CA THR A 2 18.36 -0.93 5.03
C THR A 2 18.37 -0.01 3.81
N GLU A 3 19.46 0.72 3.59
CA GLU A 3 19.61 1.60 2.41
C GLU A 3 19.72 0.80 1.10
N GLU A 4 20.24 -0.43 1.19
CA GLU A 4 20.33 -1.38 0.08
C GLU A 4 18.95 -1.79 -0.45
N LEU A 5 18.00 -2.14 0.44
CA LEU A 5 16.64 -2.50 0.04
C LEU A 5 15.93 -1.35 -0.70
N VAL A 6 16.14 -0.10 -0.25
CA VAL A 6 15.60 1.09 -0.95
C VAL A 6 16.15 1.19 -2.36
N ILE A 7 17.44 0.91 -2.56
CA ILE A 7 18.09 0.96 -3.88
C ILE A 7 17.51 -0.13 -4.77
N LEU A 8 17.39 -1.36 -4.26
CA LEU A 8 16.83 -2.49 -5.01
C LEU A 8 15.38 -2.23 -5.42
N VAL A 9 14.50 -1.85 -4.50
CA VAL A 9 13.10 -1.52 -4.83
C VAL A 9 13.00 -0.41 -5.86
N SER A 10 13.88 0.60 -5.77
CA SER A 10 13.94 1.67 -6.78
C SER A 10 14.41 1.19 -8.14
N GLN A 11 15.33 0.24 -8.20
CA GLN A 11 15.80 -0.35 -9.46
C GLN A 11 14.70 -1.20 -10.10
N GLU A 12 14.06 -2.08 -9.32
CA GLU A 12 12.94 -2.91 -9.78
C GLU A 12 11.78 -2.06 -10.29
N LEU A 13 11.47 -0.94 -9.62
CA LEU A 13 10.46 0.01 -10.11
C LEU A 13 10.83 0.63 -11.46
N GLN A 14 12.10 0.99 -11.66
CA GLN A 14 12.58 1.50 -12.95
C GLN A 14 12.49 0.44 -14.05
N ASP A 15 12.86 -0.81 -13.74
CA ASP A 15 12.77 -1.93 -14.66
C ASP A 15 11.31 -2.24 -15.04
N LEU A 16 10.36 -1.95 -14.14
CA LEU A 16 8.90 -1.99 -14.36
C LEU A 16 8.33 -0.73 -15.05
N GLY A 17 9.17 0.23 -15.44
CA GLY A 17 8.79 1.45 -16.14
C GLY A 17 8.07 2.48 -15.26
N SER A 18 8.38 2.52 -13.96
CA SER A 18 7.89 3.53 -13.02
C SER A 18 8.80 4.76 -12.97
N ASP A 19 8.21 5.94 -12.79
CA ASP A 19 8.92 7.20 -12.55
C ASP A 19 9.01 7.54 -11.04
N LEU A 20 8.60 6.62 -10.16
CA LEU A 20 8.60 6.88 -8.73
C LEU A 20 10.01 7.07 -8.17
N PRO A 21 10.26 8.14 -7.40
CA PRO A 21 11.59 8.44 -6.89
C PRO A 21 11.96 7.54 -5.71
N LYS A 22 13.27 7.47 -5.39
CA LYS A 22 13.78 6.81 -4.18
C LYS A 22 13.13 7.32 -2.89
N SER A 23 12.69 8.58 -2.85
CA SER A 23 11.96 9.12 -1.70
C SER A 23 10.61 8.44 -1.47
N PHE A 24 9.91 8.03 -2.55
CA PHE A 24 8.72 7.20 -2.45
C PHE A 24 9.06 5.83 -1.86
N CYS A 25 10.12 5.16 -2.34
CA CYS A 25 10.54 3.86 -1.82
C CYS A 25 10.83 3.90 -0.31
N LYS A 26 11.48 4.96 0.17
CA LYS A 26 11.72 5.21 1.61
C LYS A 26 10.42 5.39 2.39
N LEU A 27 9.46 6.13 1.85
CA LEU A 27 8.16 6.33 2.50
C LEU A 27 7.36 5.03 2.57
N PHE A 28 7.39 4.25 1.50
CA PHE A 28 6.69 2.97 1.40
C PHE A 28 7.20 1.96 2.43
N LEU A 29 8.52 1.77 2.53
CA LEU A 29 9.12 0.87 3.53
C LEU A 29 8.85 1.34 4.97
N ARG A 30 8.96 2.65 5.24
CA ARG A 30 8.59 3.22 6.56
C ARG A 30 7.13 3.00 6.90
N ARG A 31 6.24 3.02 5.90
CA ARG A 31 4.82 2.75 6.12
C ARG A 31 4.60 1.30 6.52
N LEU A 32 5.28 0.34 5.88
CA LEU A 32 5.25 -1.07 6.27
C LEU A 32 5.79 -1.29 7.69
N GLU A 33 6.90 -0.64 8.06
CA GLU A 33 7.42 -0.63 9.43
C GLU A 33 6.39 -0.12 10.44
N ALA A 34 5.70 0.99 10.12
CA ALA A 34 4.65 1.56 10.98
C ALA A 34 3.41 0.68 11.13
N LEU A 35 3.19 -0.25 10.19
CA LEU A 35 2.12 -1.25 10.26
C LEU A 35 2.54 -2.52 11.03
N GLY A 36 3.76 -2.57 11.56
CA GLY A 36 4.31 -3.75 12.23
C GLY A 36 4.87 -4.81 11.27
N CYS A 37 5.08 -4.47 9.99
CA CYS A 37 5.68 -5.35 8.98
C CYS A 37 7.00 -4.78 8.45
N PRO A 38 8.06 -4.67 9.27
CA PRO A 38 9.38 -4.29 8.77
C PRO A 38 9.84 -5.35 7.75
N VAL A 39 10.26 -4.89 6.57
CA VAL A 39 10.86 -5.76 5.55
C VAL A 39 12.37 -5.49 5.54
N THR A 40 13.14 -6.56 5.68
CA THR A 40 14.62 -6.50 5.71
C THR A 40 15.26 -7.37 4.65
N GLU A 41 14.51 -8.31 4.09
CA GLU A 41 14.94 -9.26 3.08
C GLU A 41 15.00 -8.59 1.70
N GLU A 42 16.16 -8.67 1.05
CA GLU A 42 16.37 -8.12 -0.29
C GLU A 42 15.56 -8.85 -1.35
N GLU A 43 15.25 -10.13 -1.14
CA GLU A 43 14.46 -10.97 -2.03
C GLU A 43 13.01 -10.50 -2.16
N GLU A 44 12.54 -9.67 -1.23
CA GLU A 44 11.20 -9.06 -1.28
C GLU A 44 11.16 -7.81 -2.17
N SER A 45 12.30 -7.32 -2.67
CA SER A 45 12.40 -6.09 -3.46
C SER A 45 11.46 -6.08 -4.67
N PHE A 46 11.41 -7.18 -5.42
CA PHE A 46 10.52 -7.33 -6.57
C PHE A 46 9.05 -7.33 -6.15
N ALA A 47 8.69 -8.05 -5.09
CA ALA A 47 7.30 -8.10 -4.60
C ALA A 47 6.81 -6.71 -4.15
N LEU A 48 7.68 -5.95 -3.47
CA LEU A 48 7.43 -4.58 -3.06
C LEU A 48 7.26 -3.64 -4.27
N ALA A 49 8.20 -3.68 -5.21
CA ALA A 49 8.15 -2.87 -6.42
C ALA A 49 6.92 -3.19 -7.27
N PHE A 50 6.57 -4.47 -7.40
CA PHE A 50 5.42 -4.91 -8.17
C PHE A 50 4.09 -4.46 -7.54
N ALA A 51 3.95 -4.54 -6.22
CA ALA A 51 2.78 -4.02 -5.50
C ALA A 51 2.64 -2.51 -5.71
N ALA A 52 3.74 -1.76 -5.53
CA ALA A 52 3.77 -0.32 -5.75
C ALA A 52 3.43 0.06 -7.19
N ARG A 53 4.01 -0.62 -8.18
CA ARG A 53 3.76 -0.35 -9.60
C ARG A 53 2.30 -0.60 -9.99
N LYS A 54 1.71 -1.70 -9.52
CA LYS A 54 0.31 -2.00 -9.86
C LYS A 54 -0.63 -0.93 -9.30
N THR A 55 -0.40 -0.50 -8.07
CA THR A 55 -1.17 0.60 -7.47
C THR A 55 -0.91 1.94 -8.17
N GLU A 56 0.34 2.22 -8.57
CA GLU A 56 0.69 3.40 -9.35
C GLU A 56 -0.14 3.45 -10.63
N VAL A 57 -0.09 2.38 -11.44
CA VAL A 57 -0.85 2.27 -12.69
C VAL A 57 -2.35 2.43 -12.46
N GLU A 58 -2.91 1.82 -11.41
CA GLU A 58 -4.33 1.99 -11.06
C GLU A 58 -4.70 3.47 -10.82
N ILE A 59 -3.83 4.25 -10.17
CA ILE A 59 -4.05 5.69 -9.94
C ILE A 59 -3.87 6.48 -11.23
N LEU A 60 -2.81 6.21 -12.00
CA LEU A 60 -2.56 6.86 -13.30
C LEU A 60 -3.76 6.68 -14.24
N ASP A 61 -4.27 5.45 -14.35
CA ASP A 61 -5.43 5.10 -15.16
C ASP A 61 -6.70 5.75 -14.65
N TYR A 62 -6.94 5.77 -13.34
CA TYR A 62 -8.12 6.40 -12.75
C TYR A 62 -8.14 7.92 -12.96
N CYS A 63 -7.00 8.57 -12.74
CA CYS A 63 -6.86 10.03 -12.84
C CYS A 63 -6.60 10.51 -14.27
N HIS A 64 -6.27 9.61 -15.21
CA HIS A 64 -5.86 9.95 -16.58
C HIS A 64 -4.67 10.92 -16.59
N ILE A 65 -3.63 10.58 -15.83
CA ILE A 65 -2.38 11.34 -15.72
C ILE A 65 -1.20 10.39 -15.99
N ASP A 66 -0.07 10.94 -16.45
CA ASP A 66 1.11 10.14 -16.79
C ASP A 66 2.11 10.01 -15.65
N LEU A 67 2.01 10.89 -14.64
CA LEU A 67 2.90 10.93 -13.48
C LEU A 67 2.12 11.18 -12.19
N ILE A 68 2.44 10.45 -11.13
CA ILE A 68 1.87 10.66 -9.80
C ILE A 68 2.46 11.93 -9.16
N PRO A 69 1.65 12.96 -8.85
CA PRO A 69 2.10 14.12 -8.09
C PRO A 69 2.59 13.71 -6.70
N ALA A 70 3.69 14.30 -6.23
CA ALA A 70 4.30 13.94 -4.93
C ALA A 70 3.35 14.05 -3.73
N VAL A 71 2.35 14.94 -3.80
CA VAL A 71 1.29 15.07 -2.77
C VAL A 71 0.44 13.81 -2.61
N LEU A 72 0.39 12.93 -3.63
CA LEU A 72 -0.31 11.64 -3.58
C LEU A 72 0.58 10.49 -3.08
N TYR A 73 1.87 10.70 -2.80
CA TYR A 73 2.75 9.62 -2.35
C TYR A 73 2.30 8.94 -1.05
N PRO A 74 1.78 9.65 -0.03
CA PRO A 74 1.24 8.97 1.16
C PRO A 74 0.08 8.03 0.82
N LEU A 75 -0.87 8.48 -0.03
CA LEU A 75 -2.00 7.67 -0.49
C LEU A 75 -1.52 6.45 -1.30
N LEU A 76 -0.57 6.66 -2.22
CA LEU A 76 0.03 5.56 -2.99
C LEU A 76 0.75 4.57 -2.06
N CYS A 77 1.44 5.03 -1.01
CA CYS A 77 2.10 4.16 -0.04
C CYS A 77 1.08 3.32 0.74
N ASP A 78 -0.03 3.89 1.18
CA ASP A 78 -1.09 3.15 1.86
C ASP A 78 -1.66 2.04 0.98
N ARG A 79 -2.01 2.39 -0.26
CA ARG A 79 -2.54 1.41 -1.21
C ARG A 79 -1.51 0.34 -1.58
N ALA A 80 -0.25 0.71 -1.81
CA ALA A 80 0.83 -0.23 -2.12
C ALA A 80 1.12 -1.16 -0.94
N ALA A 81 1.09 -0.65 0.30
CA ALA A 81 1.26 -1.45 1.52
C ALA A 81 0.11 -2.43 1.72
N GLY A 82 -1.13 -1.95 1.58
CA GLY A 82 -2.31 -2.81 1.61
C GLY A 82 -2.21 -3.92 0.57
N ARG A 83 -1.75 -3.58 -0.64
CA ARG A 83 -1.61 -4.56 -1.72
C ARG A 83 -0.50 -5.57 -1.48
N TYR A 84 0.68 -5.12 -1.06
CA TYR A 84 1.80 -6.01 -0.72
C TYR A 84 1.38 -7.01 0.35
N LEU A 85 0.82 -6.52 1.46
CA LEU A 85 0.37 -7.38 2.57
C LEU A 85 -0.75 -8.33 2.14
N TYR A 86 -1.68 -7.88 1.30
CA TYR A 86 -2.72 -8.75 0.74
C TYR A 86 -2.11 -9.87 -0.10
N ASP A 87 -1.21 -9.56 -1.01
CA ASP A 87 -0.55 -10.57 -1.85
C ASP A 87 0.26 -11.55 -0.98
N ARG A 88 0.96 -11.08 0.07
CA ARG A 88 1.66 -11.92 1.07
C ARG A 88 0.70 -12.85 1.81
N LYS A 89 -0.46 -12.35 2.24
CA LYS A 89 -1.51 -13.15 2.89
C LYS A 89 -2.00 -14.26 1.99
N GLN A 90 -2.33 -13.94 0.74
CA GLN A 90 -2.83 -14.91 -0.24
C GLN A 90 -1.81 -16.01 -0.57
N MET A 91 -0.52 -15.71 -0.44
CA MET A 91 0.57 -16.69 -0.60
C MET A 91 0.85 -17.51 0.68
N GLY A 92 0.15 -17.26 1.79
CA GLY A 92 0.43 -17.89 3.08
C GLY A 92 1.75 -17.45 3.70
N LYS A 93 2.31 -16.33 3.25
CA LYS A 93 3.61 -15.79 3.68
C LYS A 93 3.48 -14.59 4.64
N LEU A 94 2.27 -14.32 5.13
CA LEU A 94 2.01 -13.27 6.11
C LEU A 94 1.60 -13.92 7.44
N GLU A 95 2.41 -13.69 8.46
CA GLU A 95 2.07 -14.09 9.83
C GLU A 95 1.14 -13.02 10.43
N VAL A 96 -0.15 -13.34 10.49
CA VAL A 96 -1.20 -12.43 10.99
C VAL A 96 -0.96 -12.01 12.44
N ASP A 97 -0.36 -12.88 13.25
CA ASP A 97 -0.11 -12.64 14.67
C ASP A 97 1.00 -11.61 14.94
N LYS A 98 1.83 -11.30 13.93
CA LYS A 98 2.88 -10.27 14.03
C LYS A 98 2.38 -8.86 13.70
N LEU A 99 1.16 -8.75 13.16
CA LEU A 99 0.54 -7.45 12.89
C LEU A 99 -0.02 -6.87 14.18
N GLU A 100 0.34 -5.63 14.48
CA GLU A 100 -0.21 -4.87 15.59
C GLU A 100 -1.65 -4.43 15.28
N LEU A 101 -2.58 -5.39 15.35
CA LEU A 101 -4.03 -5.17 15.24
C LEU A 101 -4.66 -4.76 16.60
N SER A 102 -3.86 -4.78 17.66
CA SER A 102 -4.29 -4.71 19.07
C SER A 102 -4.74 -3.31 19.54
N GLY A 103 -4.44 -2.26 18.78
CA GLY A 103 -4.54 -0.88 19.25
C GLY A 103 -5.79 -0.06 18.88
N ALA A 104 -6.53 -0.36 17.80
CA ALA A 104 -7.41 0.68 17.23
C ALA A 104 -8.54 0.23 16.28
N PHE A 105 -9.30 -0.83 16.59
CA PHE A 105 -10.32 -1.30 15.64
C PHE A 105 -11.65 -1.69 16.32
N SER A 106 -12.31 -0.77 17.03
CA SER A 106 -13.77 -0.85 17.13
C SER A 106 -14.41 -0.43 15.80
N SER A 107 -13.78 0.53 15.11
CA SER A 107 -14.15 0.99 13.78
C SER A 107 -12.96 1.64 13.06
N LEU A 108 -12.76 1.36 11.77
CA LEU A 108 -11.85 2.12 10.90
C LEU A 108 -12.68 3.02 9.98
N THR A 109 -12.39 4.32 9.98
CA THR A 109 -13.03 5.28 9.08
C THR A 109 -11.99 5.91 8.16
N GLU A 110 -12.15 5.71 6.85
CA GLU A 110 -11.33 6.33 5.81
C GLU A 110 -12.23 6.98 4.75
N GLY A 111 -12.29 8.31 4.78
CA GLY A 111 -13.27 9.06 4.00
C GLY A 111 -14.70 8.65 4.39
N ASP A 112 -15.49 8.20 3.41
CA ASP A 112 -16.86 7.70 3.63
C ASP A 112 -16.92 6.21 4.00
N MET A 113 -15.79 5.49 4.01
CA MET A 113 -15.76 4.07 4.35
C MET A 113 -15.59 3.92 5.86
N THR A 114 -16.63 3.46 6.56
CA THR A 114 -16.53 3.03 7.96
C THR A 114 -16.71 1.52 8.04
N VAL A 115 -15.71 0.83 8.55
CA VAL A 115 -15.77 -0.60 8.86
C VAL A 115 -15.86 -0.75 10.37
N SER A 116 -16.93 -1.38 10.86
CA SER A 116 -17.16 -1.67 12.28
C SER A 116 -16.88 -3.14 12.54
N PHE A 117 -16.03 -3.45 13.52
CA PHE A 117 -15.71 -4.84 13.85
C PHE A 117 -16.65 -5.33 14.95
N SER A 118 -17.39 -6.41 14.68
CA SER A 118 -18.29 -6.98 15.67
C SER A 118 -17.53 -7.89 16.64
N SER A 119 -18.07 -8.04 17.84
CA SER A 119 -17.60 -9.03 18.82
C SER A 119 -17.84 -10.44 18.26
N GLY A 120 -16.84 -11.01 17.59
CA GLY A 120 -16.92 -12.31 16.91
C GLY A 120 -16.17 -12.37 15.57
N THR A 121 -15.77 -11.22 14.99
CA THR A 121 -14.94 -11.20 13.77
C THR A 121 -13.56 -11.77 14.08
N SER A 122 -13.10 -12.75 13.29
CA SER A 122 -11.77 -13.34 13.44
C SER A 122 -10.68 -12.34 13.02
N ASP A 123 -9.47 -12.46 13.56
CA ASP A 123 -8.39 -11.51 13.23
C ASP A 123 -7.99 -11.57 11.75
N SER A 124 -8.14 -12.72 11.10
CA SER A 124 -7.96 -12.88 9.66
C SER A 124 -8.98 -12.06 8.85
N GLU A 125 -10.25 -12.08 9.24
CA GLU A 125 -11.31 -11.28 8.60
C GLU A 125 -11.13 -9.78 8.86
N LYS A 126 -10.69 -9.41 10.08
CA LYS A 126 -10.37 -8.01 10.38
C LYS A 126 -9.25 -7.50 9.49
N LEU A 127 -8.21 -8.32 9.31
CA LEU A 127 -7.09 -8.03 8.44
C LEU A 127 -7.53 -7.89 6.98
N ASP A 128 -8.39 -8.78 6.47
CA ASP A 128 -8.89 -8.66 5.10
C ASP A 128 -9.61 -7.34 4.86
N GLN A 129 -10.46 -6.94 5.80
CA GLN A 129 -11.20 -5.67 5.70
C GLN A 129 -10.25 -4.47 5.76
N LEU A 130 -9.24 -4.50 6.64
CA LEU A 130 -8.20 -3.48 6.71
C LEU A 130 -7.45 -3.34 5.38
N LEU A 131 -6.95 -4.45 4.84
CA LEU A 131 -6.19 -4.45 3.58
C LEU A 131 -7.05 -3.98 2.40
N GLN A 132 -8.32 -4.38 2.35
CA GLN A 132 -9.27 -3.90 1.34
C GLN A 132 -9.50 -2.39 1.44
N MET A 133 -9.65 -1.84 2.64
CA MET A 133 -9.77 -0.39 2.85
C MET A 133 -8.51 0.34 2.40
N MET A 134 -7.33 -0.12 2.84
CA MET A 134 -6.05 0.47 2.45
C MET A 134 -5.88 0.51 0.93
N MET A 135 -6.23 -0.58 0.22
CA MET A 135 -6.18 -0.64 -1.25
C MET A 135 -7.21 0.29 -1.92
N ALA A 136 -8.33 0.60 -1.26
CA ALA A 136 -9.40 1.45 -1.78
C ALA A 136 -9.34 2.91 -1.29
N SER A 137 -8.40 3.23 -0.40
CA SER A 137 -8.23 4.54 0.27
C SER A 137 -8.20 5.74 -0.67
N GLY A 138 -8.68 6.89 -0.22
CA GLY A 138 -8.48 8.17 -0.90
C GLY A 138 -9.15 8.33 -2.27
N LYS A 139 -10.17 7.54 -2.60
CA LYS A 139 -10.93 7.68 -3.87
C LYS A 139 -11.46 9.10 -4.09
N GLU A 140 -12.01 9.74 -3.06
CA GLU A 140 -12.50 11.12 -3.16
C GLU A 140 -11.38 12.12 -3.44
N GLN A 141 -10.21 11.94 -2.81
CA GLN A 141 -9.02 12.75 -3.10
C GLN A 141 -8.56 12.58 -4.55
N LEU A 142 -8.58 11.35 -5.09
CA LEU A 142 -8.19 11.09 -6.47
C LEU A 142 -9.11 11.76 -7.51
N LYS A 143 -10.39 11.98 -7.19
CA LYS A 143 -11.32 12.71 -8.09
C LYS A 143 -10.82 14.13 -8.38
N CYS A 144 -10.17 14.79 -7.43
CA CYS A 144 -9.59 16.13 -7.63
C CYS A 144 -8.46 16.18 -8.66
N TYR A 145 -7.84 15.03 -8.96
CA TYR A 145 -6.74 14.91 -9.92
C TYR A 145 -7.19 14.29 -11.25
N ARG A 146 -8.46 13.86 -11.35
CA ARG A 146 -8.98 13.20 -12.55
C ARG A 146 -9.16 14.19 -13.69
N LYS A 147 -8.42 13.98 -14.78
CA LYS A 147 -8.60 14.70 -16.04
C LYS A 147 -9.74 14.08 -16.85
N VAL A 148 -10.43 14.86 -17.67
CA VAL A 148 -11.41 14.31 -18.62
C VAL A 148 -10.65 13.64 -19.77
N LYS A 149 -10.97 12.37 -20.04
CA LYS A 149 -10.47 11.65 -21.20
C LYS A 149 -11.47 11.81 -22.34
N PHE A 150 -11.03 12.43 -23.43
CA PHE A 150 -11.78 12.58 -24.68
C PHE A 150 -11.35 11.50 -25.68
#